data_AF-A0AAV5ALJ4-F1
#
_entry.id   AF-A0AAV5ALJ4-F1
#
_cell.length_a   1.000
_cell.length_b   1.000
_cell.length_c   1.000
_cell.angle_alpha   90.00
_cell.angle_beta   90.00
_cell.angle_gamma   90.00
#
_symmetry.space_group_name_H-M   'P 1'
#
loop_
_entity.id
_entity.type
_entity.pdbx_description
1 polymer ?
#
loop_
_entity_poly.entity_id
_entity_poly.type
_entity_poly.pdbx_seq_one_letter_code
_entity_poly.pdbx_strand_id
1 'polypeptide(L)'
;MSVLRPDLMIKCCIPVVMAGIVGIYGLVVSVLIVGGLSAQMTLFSGFIQLGAGLSVGLAGLAAGFAIGIVGDAGVRGTAQQPRLFVGMILILIFAEVLGLYGLIVALLMTSAAGDNAIDAFVNSLFWRTAYCIGSLKIHDIMFVFSSKTVNDVEEKSCGAGPGGP
;
A
#
# COMPACT_ATOMS: atom_id res chain seq x y z
N MET A 1 -11.85 -22.91 -20.17
CA MET A 1 -10.78 -23.89 -19.84
C MET A 1 -11.09 -24.71 -18.59
N SER A 2 -11.69 -24.12 -17.55
CA SER A 2 -12.09 -24.80 -16.32
C SER A 2 -12.97 -26.06 -16.47
N VAL A 3 -13.77 -26.15 -17.55
CA VAL A 3 -14.72 -27.26 -17.77
C VAL A 3 -14.06 -28.53 -18.29
N LEU A 4 -12.94 -28.42 -19.02
CA LEU A 4 -12.26 -29.56 -19.65
C LEU A 4 -11.19 -30.19 -18.74
N ARG A 5 -10.61 -29.40 -17.84
CA ARG A 5 -9.56 -29.83 -16.89
C ARG A 5 -9.79 -29.15 -15.53
N PRO A 6 -10.65 -29.72 -14.67
CA PRO A 6 -10.96 -29.12 -13.37
C PRO A 6 -9.75 -29.08 -12.42
N ASP A 7 -8.79 -29.99 -12.58
CA ASP A 7 -7.58 -30.06 -11.73
C ASP A 7 -6.69 -28.81 -11.81
N LEU A 8 -6.79 -28.05 -12.91
CA LEU A 8 -6.00 -26.83 -13.12
C LEU A 8 -6.67 -25.57 -12.57
N MET A 9 -7.94 -25.66 -12.11
CA MET A 9 -8.73 -24.51 -11.65
C MET A 9 -8.04 -23.73 -10.54
N ILE A 10 -7.50 -24.45 -9.54
CA ILE A 10 -6.88 -23.84 -8.36
C ILE A 10 -5.62 -23.04 -8.76
N LYS A 11 -4.87 -23.51 -9.75
CA LYS A 11 -3.67 -22.82 -10.26
C LYS A 11 -4.03 -21.57 -11.06
N CYS A 12 -5.16 -21.58 -11.75
CA CYS A 12 -5.64 -20.44 -12.53
C CYS A 12 -6.26 -19.32 -11.68
N CYS A 13 -6.48 -19.51 -10.37
CA CYS A 13 -6.93 -18.43 -9.49
C CYS A 13 -5.83 -17.42 -9.13
N ILE A 14 -4.55 -17.76 -9.30
CA ILE A 14 -3.43 -16.90 -8.88
C ILE A 14 -3.48 -15.50 -9.51
N PRO A 15 -3.72 -15.32 -10.82
CA PRO A 15 -3.83 -13.98 -11.43
C PRO A 15 -5.01 -13.16 -10.88
N VAL A 16 -6.09 -13.82 -10.49
CA VAL A 16 -7.27 -13.15 -9.89
C VAL A 16 -6.92 -12.61 -8.50
N VAL A 17 -6.18 -13.38 -7.70
CA VAL A 17 -5.73 -12.94 -6.38
C VAL A 17 -4.76 -11.76 -6.52
N MET A 18 -3.83 -11.79 -7.47
CA MET A 18 -2.90 -10.68 -7.73
C MET A 18 -3.63 -9.40 -8.14
N ALA A 19 -4.65 -9.49 -9.01
CA ALA A 19 -5.49 -8.34 -9.34
C ALA A 19 -6.20 -7.74 -8.11
N GLY A 20 -6.53 -8.57 -7.10
CA GLY A 20 -7.11 -8.11 -5.84
C GLY A 20 -6.16 -7.29 -4.97
N ILE A 21 -4.85 -7.60 -4.98
CA ILE A 21 -3.85 -6.91 -4.15
C ILE A 21 -3.68 -5.45 -4.61
N VAL A 22 -3.75 -5.19 -5.91
CA VAL A 22 -3.69 -3.82 -6.47
C VAL A 22 -4.79 -2.92 -5.89
N GLY A 23 -5.99 -3.47 -5.63
CA GLY A 23 -7.07 -2.74 -4.97
C GLY A 23 -6.77 -2.33 -3.53
N ILE A 24 -6.00 -3.16 -2.81
CA ILE A 24 -5.60 -2.88 -1.42
C ILE A 24 -4.63 -1.68 -1.38
N TYR A 25 -3.76 -1.52 -2.38
CA TYR A 25 -2.85 -0.37 -2.45
C TYR A 25 -3.61 0.96 -2.48
N GLY A 26 -4.67 1.06 -3.30
CA GLY A 26 -5.52 2.25 -3.35
C GLY A 26 -6.31 2.49 -2.06
N LEU A 27 -6.79 1.42 -1.42
CA LEU A 27 -7.48 1.50 -0.13
C LEU A 27 -6.56 2.09 0.96
N VAL A 28 -5.32 1.60 1.05
CA VAL A 28 -4.34 2.06 2.04
C VAL A 28 -4.07 3.56 1.87
N VAL A 29 -3.84 4.04 0.64
CA VAL A 29 -3.61 5.47 0.38
C VAL A 29 -4.84 6.31 0.70
N SER A 30 -6.04 5.82 0.38
CA SER A 30 -7.29 6.55 0.70
C SER A 30 -7.47 6.74 2.20
N VAL A 31 -7.19 5.70 3.00
CA VAL A 31 -7.27 5.77 4.47
C VAL A 31 -6.21 6.71 5.05
N LEU A 32 -5.01 6.72 4.49
CA LEU A 32 -3.93 7.64 4.90
C LEU A 32 -4.31 9.11 4.67
N ILE A 33 -4.86 9.44 3.49
CA ILE A 33 -5.26 10.82 3.16
C ILE A 33 -6.39 11.31 4.08
N VAL A 34 -7.36 10.45 4.39
CA VAL A 34 -8.45 10.79 5.33
C VAL A 34 -7.91 11.12 6.73
N GLY A 35 -6.84 10.45 7.16
CA GLY A 35 -6.19 10.74 8.45
C GLY A 35 -5.48 12.10 8.52
N GLY A 36 -5.12 12.69 7.38
CA GLY A 36 -4.46 14.00 7.25
C GLY A 36 -5.40 15.16 6.93
N LEU A 37 -6.73 14.96 6.93
CA LEU A 37 -7.67 16.00 6.55
C LEU A 37 -7.94 16.98 7.72
N SER A 38 -7.65 18.27 7.51
CA SER A 38 -7.94 19.36 8.47
C SER A 38 -8.78 20.46 7.84
N ALA A 39 -9.63 21.13 8.64
CA ALA A 39 -10.52 22.20 8.17
C ALA A 39 -9.78 23.45 7.68
N GLN A 40 -8.57 23.70 8.19
CA GLN A 40 -7.68 24.76 7.72
C GLN A 40 -6.46 24.12 7.04
N MET A 41 -6.57 23.87 5.73
CA MET A 41 -5.48 23.34 4.90
C MET A 41 -4.95 24.40 3.94
N THR A 42 -3.65 24.38 3.68
CA THR A 42 -3.05 25.20 2.62
C THR A 42 -3.36 24.59 1.25
N LEU A 43 -3.50 25.42 0.21
CA LEU A 43 -3.74 24.94 -1.16
C LEU A 43 -2.62 23.99 -1.65
N PHE A 44 -1.39 24.20 -1.17
CA PHE A 44 -0.26 23.34 -1.47
C PHE A 44 -0.48 21.91 -0.96
N SER A 45 -0.88 21.74 0.30
CA SER A 45 -1.15 20.41 0.88
C SER A 45 -2.29 19.70 0.15
N GLY A 46 -3.37 20.42 -0.19
CA GLY A 46 -4.49 19.87 -0.96
C GLY A 46 -4.10 19.33 -2.34
N PHE A 47 -3.23 20.03 -3.08
CA PHE A 47 -2.74 19.52 -4.38
C PHE A 47 -1.79 18.33 -4.24
N ILE A 48 -0.99 18.27 -3.16
CA ILE A 48 -0.13 17.11 -2.89
C ILE A 48 -0.97 15.87 -2.56
N GLN A 49 -2.01 15.98 -1.73
CA GLN A 49 -2.92 14.88 -1.41
C GLN A 49 -3.70 14.40 -2.65
N LEU A 50 -4.17 15.34 -3.50
CA LEU A 50 -4.80 15.00 -4.77
C LEU A 50 -3.83 14.26 -5.71
N GLY A 51 -2.59 14.73 -5.81
CA GLY A 51 -1.53 14.09 -6.61
C GLY A 51 -1.15 12.69 -6.08
N ALA A 52 -1.08 12.53 -4.77
CA ALA A 52 -0.81 11.25 -4.13
C ALA A 52 -1.90 10.21 -4.46
N GLY A 53 -3.18 10.59 -4.36
CA GLY A 53 -4.29 9.71 -4.73
C GLY A 53 -4.33 9.37 -6.24
N LEU A 54 -4.09 10.36 -7.11
CA LEU A 54 -4.10 10.14 -8.57
C LEU A 54 -2.93 9.26 -9.05
N SER A 55 -1.74 9.43 -8.48
CA SER A 55 -0.56 8.65 -8.86
C SER A 55 -0.74 7.16 -8.61
N VAL A 56 -1.23 6.76 -7.42
CA VAL A 56 -1.51 5.35 -7.10
C VAL A 56 -2.69 4.81 -7.91
N GLY A 57 -3.74 5.62 -8.12
CA GLY A 57 -4.94 5.21 -8.85
C GLY A 57 -4.66 4.90 -10.32
N LEU A 58 -3.94 5.79 -11.02
CA LEU A 58 -3.60 5.60 -12.42
C LEU A 58 -2.55 4.50 -12.63
N ALA A 59 -1.55 4.41 -11.74
CA ALA A 59 -0.57 3.32 -11.78
C ALA A 59 -1.22 1.95 -11.51
N GLY A 60 -2.12 1.87 -10.53
CA GLY A 60 -2.88 0.66 -10.21
C GLY A 60 -3.81 0.23 -11.35
N LEU A 61 -4.47 1.17 -12.03
CA LEU A 61 -5.29 0.87 -13.20
C LEU A 61 -4.45 0.28 -14.35
N ALA A 62 -3.28 0.86 -14.62
CA ALA A 62 -2.36 0.35 -15.64
C ALA A 62 -1.83 -1.05 -15.29
N ALA A 63 -1.44 -1.28 -14.03
CA ALA A 63 -0.99 -2.59 -13.55
C ALA A 63 -2.10 -3.65 -13.64
N GLY A 64 -3.32 -3.33 -13.19
CA GLY A 64 -4.47 -4.22 -13.27
C GLY A 64 -4.85 -4.58 -14.71
N PHE A 65 -4.72 -3.64 -15.64
CA PHE A 65 -4.96 -3.90 -17.06
C PHE A 65 -3.92 -4.86 -17.66
N ALA A 66 -2.64 -4.68 -17.30
CA ALA A 66 -1.57 -5.59 -17.70
C ALA A 66 -1.77 -7.00 -17.13
N ILE A 67 -2.13 -7.12 -15.85
CA ILE A 67 -2.43 -8.40 -15.17
C ILE A 67 -3.62 -9.10 -15.82
N GLY A 68 -4.67 -8.35 -16.18
CA GLY A 68 -5.86 -8.91 -16.84
C GLY A 68 -5.53 -9.55 -18.20
N ILE A 69 -4.76 -8.85 -19.04
CA ILE A 69 -4.39 -9.34 -20.37
C ILE A 69 -3.41 -10.53 -20.28
N VAL A 70 -2.36 -10.39 -19.47
CA VAL A 70 -1.38 -11.45 -19.26
C VAL A 70 -2.03 -12.67 -18.60
N GLY A 71 -2.99 -12.45 -17.70
CA GLY A 71 -3.78 -13.48 -17.06
C GLY A 71 -4.61 -14.30 -18.06
N ASP A 72 -5.41 -13.65 -18.91
CA ASP A 72 -6.25 -14.36 -19.90
C ASP A 72 -5.39 -15.15 -20.92
N ALA A 73 -4.32 -14.55 -21.44
CA ALA A 73 -3.41 -15.24 -22.35
C ALA A 73 -2.64 -16.38 -21.65
N GLY A 74 -2.19 -16.15 -20.42
CA GLY A 74 -1.39 -17.08 -19.62
C GLY A 74 -2.16 -18.32 -19.19
N VAL A 75 -3.42 -18.19 -18.77
CA VAL A 75 -4.25 -19.35 -18.40
C VAL A 75 -4.61 -20.21 -19.61
N ARG A 76 -4.78 -19.59 -20.79
CA ARG A 76 -5.00 -20.32 -22.05
C ARG A 76 -3.74 -21.06 -22.52
N GLY A 77 -2.56 -20.44 -22.40
CA GLY A 77 -1.29 -21.08 -22.75
C GLY A 77 -0.89 -22.22 -21.81
N THR A 78 -1.12 -22.05 -20.51
CA THR A 78 -0.83 -23.07 -19.49
C THR A 78 -1.68 -24.33 -19.67
N ALA A 79 -2.89 -24.21 -20.24
CA ALA A 79 -3.74 -25.36 -20.55
C ALA A 79 -3.14 -26.27 -21.63
N GLN A 80 -2.36 -25.72 -22.56
CA GLN A 80 -1.68 -26.47 -23.62
C GLN A 80 -0.39 -27.12 -23.12
N GLN A 81 0.42 -26.36 -22.37
CA GLN A 81 1.72 -26.82 -21.84
C GLN A 81 1.88 -26.35 -20.38
N PRO A 82 1.88 -27.26 -19.38
CA PRO A 82 1.96 -26.88 -17.97
C PRO A 82 3.32 -26.28 -17.59
N ARG A 83 4.36 -26.45 -18.41
CA ARG A 83 5.68 -25.83 -18.22
C ARG A 83 5.65 -24.29 -18.36
N LEU A 84 4.66 -23.73 -19.06
CA LEU A 84 4.50 -22.27 -19.23
C LEU A 84 3.99 -21.56 -17.96
N PHE A 85 3.53 -22.31 -16.94
CA PHE A 85 2.99 -21.76 -15.72
C PHE A 85 3.97 -20.84 -14.97
N VAL A 86 5.24 -21.23 -14.91
CA VAL A 86 6.29 -20.43 -14.24
C VAL A 86 6.55 -19.13 -14.99
N GLY A 87 6.53 -19.17 -16.33
CA GLY A 87 6.70 -17.98 -17.17
C GLY A 87 5.56 -16.97 -17.02
N MET A 88 4.32 -17.45 -16.91
CA MET A 88 3.15 -16.60 -16.62
C MET A 88 3.32 -15.87 -15.28
N ILE A 89 3.73 -16.57 -14.22
CA ILE A 89 3.93 -15.97 -12.89
C ILE A 89 5.03 -14.89 -12.93
N LEU A 90 6.14 -15.16 -13.62
CA LEU A 90 7.23 -14.19 -13.76
C LEU A 90 6.75 -12.87 -14.38
N ILE A 91 5.96 -12.93 -15.45
CA ILE A 91 5.43 -11.73 -16.12
C ILE A 91 4.42 -11.00 -15.21
N LEU A 92 3.59 -11.74 -14.48
CA LEU A 92 2.62 -11.17 -13.55
C LEU A 92 3.31 -10.40 -12.40
N ILE A 93 4.44 -10.89 -11.87
CA ILE A 93 5.20 -10.18 -10.83
C ILE A 93 5.76 -8.86 -11.36
N PHE A 94 6.31 -8.84 -12.58
CA PHE A 94 6.79 -7.58 -13.17
C PHE A 94 5.67 -6.57 -13.41
N ALA A 95 4.46 -7.04 -13.77
CA ALA A 95 3.30 -6.17 -13.90
C ALA A 95 2.86 -5.60 -12.54
N GLU A 96 2.88 -6.41 -11.47
CA GLU A 96 2.51 -6.00 -10.10
C GLU A 96 3.42 -4.88 -9.56
N VAL A 97 4.72 -4.97 -9.86
CA VAL A 97 5.71 -3.99 -9.39
C VAL A 97 5.41 -2.57 -9.89
N LEU A 98 4.74 -2.40 -11.03
CA LEU A 98 4.27 -1.10 -11.51
C LEU A 98 3.25 -0.45 -10.56
N GLY A 99 2.36 -1.26 -9.98
CA GLY A 99 1.40 -0.80 -8.96
C GLY A 99 2.09 -0.43 -7.64
N LEU A 100 3.10 -1.22 -7.23
CA LEU A 100 3.91 -0.93 -6.05
C LEU A 100 4.70 0.38 -6.19
N TYR A 101 5.21 0.70 -7.38
CA TYR A 101 5.87 1.99 -7.60
C TYR A 101 4.92 3.17 -7.42
N GLY A 102 3.67 3.06 -7.87
CA GLY A 102 2.64 4.08 -7.64
C GLY A 102 2.36 4.30 -6.15
N LEU A 103 2.31 3.21 -5.36
CA LEU A 103 2.13 3.28 -3.91
C LEU A 103 3.31 4.00 -3.22
N ILE A 104 4.54 3.66 -3.59
CA ILE A 104 5.74 4.28 -2.98
C ILE A 104 5.77 5.79 -3.26
N VAL A 105 5.46 6.21 -4.49
CA VAL A 105 5.41 7.64 -4.85
C VAL A 105 4.33 8.37 -4.04
N ALA A 106 3.13 7.79 -3.90
CA ALA A 106 2.07 8.38 -3.09
C ALA A 106 2.48 8.54 -1.61
N LEU A 107 3.21 7.56 -1.05
CA LEU A 107 3.71 7.62 0.33
C LEU A 107 4.79 8.69 0.52
N LEU A 108 5.68 8.87 -0.46
CA LEU A 108 6.69 9.93 -0.41
C LEU A 108 6.04 11.32 -0.51
N MET A 109 5.03 11.46 -1.38
CA MET A 109 4.28 12.72 -1.51
C MET A 109 3.52 13.06 -0.24
N THR A 110 2.83 12.10 0.38
CA THR A 110 2.09 12.35 1.64
C THR A 110 3.02 12.65 2.81
N SER A 111 4.22 12.05 2.85
CA SER A 111 5.23 12.36 3.87
C SER A 111 5.77 13.80 3.71
N ALA A 112 5.92 14.26 2.47
CA ALA A 112 6.35 15.64 2.18
C ALA A 112 5.27 16.69 2.51
N ALA A 113 3.99 16.30 2.58
CA ALA A 113 2.89 17.19 2.95
C ALA A 113 2.87 17.56 4.46
N GLY A 114 3.72 16.94 5.28
CA GLY A 114 3.80 17.21 6.73
C GLY A 114 2.68 16.57 7.53
N ASP A 115 1.87 15.71 6.91
CA ASP A 115 0.84 14.94 7.60
C ASP A 115 1.51 13.74 8.29
N ASN A 116 1.46 13.72 9.62
CA ASN A 116 1.76 12.53 10.46
C ASN A 116 0.71 11.42 10.26
N ALA A 117 0.22 11.22 9.03
CA ALA A 117 -0.76 10.21 8.66
C ALA A 117 -0.20 8.80 8.83
N ILE A 118 1.13 8.63 8.72
CA ILE A 118 1.81 7.37 9.03
C ILE A 118 1.66 6.99 10.51
N ASP A 119 1.73 7.97 11.42
CA ASP A 119 1.54 7.74 12.85
C ASP A 119 0.07 7.53 13.17
N ALA A 120 -0.87 8.24 12.54
CA ALA A 120 -2.30 7.98 12.73
C ALA A 120 -2.71 6.57 12.23
N PHE A 121 -2.12 6.08 11.15
CA PHE A 121 -2.41 4.75 10.62
C PHE A 121 -1.76 3.64 11.46
N VAL A 122 -0.48 3.79 11.85
CA VAL A 122 0.16 2.86 12.79
C VAL A 122 -0.56 2.90 14.12
N ASN A 123 -0.87 4.07 14.68
CA ASN A 123 -1.51 4.20 15.98
C ASN A 123 -2.97 3.72 15.95
N SER A 124 -3.77 4.00 14.92
CA SER A 124 -5.17 3.53 14.82
C SER A 124 -5.28 2.04 14.47
N LEU A 125 -4.42 1.50 13.60
CA LEU A 125 -4.43 0.07 13.26
C LEU A 125 -3.80 -0.78 14.39
N PHE A 126 -2.70 -0.31 14.99
CA PHE A 126 -2.04 -1.00 16.09
C PHE A 126 -2.86 -0.97 17.37
N TRP A 127 -3.41 0.19 17.81
CA TRP A 127 -4.22 0.24 19.03
C TRP A 127 -5.57 -0.47 18.88
N ARG A 128 -6.27 -0.37 17.73
CA ARG A 128 -7.57 -1.05 17.57
C ARG A 128 -7.43 -2.56 17.44
N THR A 129 -6.37 -3.04 16.79
CA THR A 129 -6.08 -4.49 16.71
C THR A 129 -5.57 -5.02 18.06
N ALA A 130 -4.76 -4.24 18.79
CA ALA A 130 -4.36 -4.56 20.16
C ALA A 130 -5.54 -4.53 21.14
N TYR A 131 -6.53 -3.64 20.98
CA TYR A 131 -7.72 -3.58 21.85
C TYR A 131 -8.68 -4.75 21.59
N CYS A 132 -8.80 -5.25 20.35
CA CYS A 132 -9.58 -6.45 20.04
C CYS A 132 -8.92 -7.76 20.49
N ILE A 133 -7.58 -7.81 20.59
CA ILE A 133 -6.84 -8.95 21.15
C ILE A 133 -6.68 -8.82 22.68
N GLY A 134 -6.85 -7.60 23.21
CA GLY A 134 -6.53 -7.17 24.57
C GLY A 134 -7.57 -7.46 25.66
N SER A 135 -8.52 -8.37 25.46
CA SER A 135 -9.21 -8.99 26.61
C SER A 135 -8.32 -9.95 27.40
N LEU A 136 -7.03 -10.12 27.05
CA LEU A 136 -6.06 -10.91 27.83
C LEU A 136 -4.67 -10.20 27.91
N LYS A 137 -4.55 -9.29 28.87
CA LYS A 137 -3.36 -9.04 29.73
C LYS A 137 -1.96 -8.96 29.06
N ILE A 138 -1.57 -7.79 28.50
CA ILE A 138 -0.18 -7.46 28.10
C ILE A 138 0.20 -5.97 28.35
N HIS A 139 -0.42 -5.31 29.32
CA HIS A 139 -0.36 -3.86 29.52
C HIS A 139 1.01 -3.24 29.96
N ASP A 140 2.14 -3.95 29.87
CA ASP A 140 3.45 -3.43 30.34
C ASP A 140 4.59 -3.38 29.31
N ILE A 141 4.53 -4.08 28.17
CA ILE A 141 5.73 -4.20 27.30
C ILE A 141 5.73 -3.29 26.06
N MET A 142 4.57 -2.77 25.65
CA MET A 142 4.46 -2.05 24.36
C MET A 142 4.53 -0.52 24.47
N PHE A 143 4.42 0.04 25.68
CA PHE A 143 4.52 1.49 25.91
C PHE A 143 5.96 2.02 25.81
N VAL A 144 6.97 1.15 25.94
CA VAL A 144 8.38 1.53 25.88
C VAL A 144 8.90 1.74 24.44
N PHE A 145 8.29 1.10 23.43
CA PHE A 145 8.78 1.20 22.05
C PHE A 145 8.22 2.41 21.28
N SER A 146 7.04 2.93 21.66
CA SER A 146 6.44 4.11 21.02
C SER A 146 6.98 5.45 21.55
N SER A 147 7.64 5.46 22.72
CA SER A 147 8.14 6.69 23.34
C SER A 147 9.55 7.09 22.88
N LYS A 148 10.34 6.17 22.30
CA LYS A 148 11.70 6.52 21.82
C LYS A 148 11.72 7.18 20.44
N THR A 149 10.89 6.74 19.49
CA THR A 149 10.88 7.32 18.13
C THR A 149 10.31 8.74 18.04
N VAL A 150 9.43 9.14 18.97
CA VAL A 150 8.94 10.54 19.06
C VAL A 150 10.00 11.48 19.60
N ASN A 151 10.76 11.07 20.63
CA ASN A 151 11.78 11.94 21.24
C ASN A 151 12.99 12.18 20.31
N ASP A 152 13.35 11.22 19.45
CA ASP A 152 14.49 11.35 18.52
C ASP A 152 14.23 12.29 17.31
N VAL A 153 12.96 12.51 16.95
CA VAL A 153 12.57 13.41 15.84
C VAL A 153 12.41 14.86 16.31
N GLU A 154 11.96 15.06 17.55
CA GLU A 154 11.78 16.40 18.14
C GLU A 154 13.13 17.08 18.47
N GLU A 155 14.16 16.30 18.84
CA GLU A 155 15.50 16.85 19.14
C GLU A 155 16.26 17.30 17.87
N LYS A 156 16.00 16.70 16.69
CA LYS A 156 16.63 17.10 15.42
C LYS A 156 16.01 18.34 14.77
N SER A 157 14.78 18.71 15.10
CA SER A 157 14.11 19.88 14.51
C SER A 157 14.38 21.20 15.27
N CYS A 158 14.80 21.14 16.54
CA CYS A 158 15.11 22.35 17.34
C CYS A 158 16.54 22.90 17.18
N GLY A 159 17.39 22.27 16.36
CA GLY A 159 18.82 22.64 16.22
C GLY A 159 19.18 23.59 15.08
N ALA A 160 18.24 23.99 14.21
CA ALA A 160 18.57 24.77 13.02
C ALA A 160 17.71 26.03 12.82
N GLY A 161 18.12 27.09 13.54
CA GLY A 161 18.01 28.50 13.11
C GLY A 161 17.06 29.38 13.93
N PRO A 162 17.09 30.72 13.77
CA PRO A 162 18.19 31.64 13.39
C PRO A 162 18.34 32.83 14.38
N GLY A 163 19.42 33.62 14.25
CA GLY A 163 19.43 35.03 14.70
C GLY A 163 20.37 35.39 15.85
N GLY A 164 21.58 35.82 15.49
CA GLY A 164 22.37 36.71 16.34
C GLY A 164 21.84 38.14 16.27
N PRO A 165 22.07 38.91 17.33
CA PRO A 165 22.73 40.22 17.20
C PRO A 165 24.18 40.20 17.68
#